data_AF-A0A383AJK1-F1
#
_entry.id   AF-A0A383AJK1-F1
#
_cell.length_a   1.000
_cell.length_b   1.000
_cell.length_c   1.000
_cell.angle_alpha   90.00
_cell.angle_beta   90.00
_cell.angle_gamma   90.00
#
_symmetry.space_group_name_H-M   'P 1'
#
loop_
_entity.id
_entity.type
_entity.pdbx_description
1 polymer ?
#
loop_
_entity_poly.entity_id
_entity_poly.type
_entity_poly.pdbx_seq_one_letter_code
_entity_poly.pdbx_strand_id
1 'polypeptide(L)' 'MNLKELIAEYPNFPKKGILFRDFSPILN' A
#
# COMPACT_ATOMS: atom_id res chain seq x y z
N MET A 1 0.77 -8.28 15.89
CA MET A 1 0.91 -7.78 14.51
C MET A 1 -0.23 -6.82 14.24
N ASN A 2 0.08 -5.58 13.88
CA ASN A 2 -0.94 -4.60 13.51
C ASN A 2 -1.20 -4.70 12.00
N LEU A 3 -2.45 -4.86 11.57
CA LEU A 3 -2.80 -4.96 10.14
C LEU A 3 -2.32 -3.75 9.33
N LYS A 4 -2.23 -2.59 9.98
CA LYS A 4 -1.74 -1.36 9.37
C LYS A 4 -0.27 -1.44 8.94
N GLU A 5 0.54 -2.23 9.64
CA GLU A 5 1.97 -2.42 9.34
C GLU A 5 2.21 -3.33 8.12
N LEU A 6 1.17 -4.05 7.68
CA LEU A 6 1.24 -5.00 6.56
C LEU A 6 0.80 -4.39 5.22
N ILE A 7 0.35 -3.13 5.22
CA ILE A 7 -0.07 -2.41 4.02
C ILE A 7 1.14 -1.64 3.49
N ALA A 8 1.56 -1.93 2.26
CA ALA A 8 2.63 -1.18 1.63
C ALA A 8 2.10 0.13 1.02
N GLU A 9 2.81 1.23 1.23
CA GLU A 9 2.42 2.53 0.69
C GLU A 9 3.38 2.96 -0.42
N TYR A 10 2.82 3.34 -1.57
CA TYR A 10 3.54 3.77 -2.76
C TYR A 10 3.09 5.18 -3.15
N PRO A 11 3.81 6.24 -2.73
CA PRO A 11 3.48 7.60 -3.12
C PRO A 11 3.74 7.82 -4.61
N ASN A 12 2.88 8.63 -5.24
CA ASN A 12 2.91 8.99 -6.66
C ASN A 12 2.73 7.82 -7.64
N PHE A 13 2.02 6.77 -7.23
CA PHE A 13 1.69 5.62 -8.07
C PHE A 13 0.18 5.48 -8.31
N PRO A 14 -0.29 5.13 -9.52
CA PRO A 14 0.46 5.06 -10.78
C PRO A 14 0.69 6.45 -11.41
N LYS A 15 0.17 7.52 -10.79
CA LYS A 15 0.33 8.91 -11.23
C LYS A 15 0.74 9.78 -10.06
N LYS A 16 1.44 10.88 -10.36
CA LYS A 16 1.85 11.89 -9.37
C LYS A 16 0.64 12.42 -8.60
N GLY A 17 0.77 12.54 -7.28
CA GLY A 17 -0.29 13.02 -6.38
C GLY A 17 -1.19 11.93 -5.78
N ILE A 18 -1.00 10.66 -6.15
CA ILE A 18 -1.76 9.53 -5.59
C ILE A 18 -0.90 8.80 -4.55
N LEU A 19 -1.45 8.54 -3.36
CA LEU A 19 -0.85 7.60 -2.39
C LEU A 19 -1.53 6.24 -2.57
N PHE A 20 -0.86 5.31 -3.26
CA PHE A 20 -1.38 3.97 -3.45
C PHE A 20 -1.08 3.10 -2.23
N ARG A 21 -2.05 2.29 -1.81
CA ARG A 21 -1.93 1.36 -0.69
C ARG A 21 -2.15 -0.06 -1.18
N ASP A 22 -1.12 -0.87 -1.05
CA ASP A 22 -1.11 -2.26 -1.50
C ASP A 22 -1.40 -3.21 -0.34
N PHE A 23 -2.45 -4.01 -0.53
CA PHE A 23 -2.87 -5.06 0.39
C PHE A 23 -2.47 -6.46 -0.11
N SER A 24 -1.84 -6.57 -1.28
CA SER A 24 -1.33 -7.84 -1.85
C SER A 24 -0.45 -8.63 -0.88
N PRO A 25 0.41 -8.01 -0.03
CA PRO A 25 1.17 -8.74 0.99
C PRO A 25 0.32 -9.52 2.02
N ILE A 26 -0.98 -9.23 2.09
CA ILE A 26 -1.93 -9.83 3.03
C ILE A 26 -2.77 -10.92 2.34
N LEU A 27 -2.87 -10.92 1.01
CA LEU A 27 -3.90 -11.63 0.25
C LEU A 27 -3.45 -12.95 -0.40
N ASN A 28 -2.28 -13.50 -0.05
CA ASN A 28 -1.70 -14.78 -0.54
C ASN A 28 -2.66 -15.70 -1.31
#